data_AF-A0AAU5P5X5-F1
#
_entry.id   AF-A0AAU5P5X5-F1
#
_cell.length_a   1.000
_cell.length_b   1.000
_cell.length_c   1.000
_cell.angle_alpha   90.00
_cell.angle_beta   90.00
_cell.angle_gamma   90.00
#
_symmetry.space_group_name_H-M   'P 1'
#
loop_
_entity.id
_entity.type
_entity.pdbx_description
1 polymer ?
#
loop_
_entity_poly.entity_id
_entity_poly.type
_entity_poly.pdbx_seq_one_letter_code
_entity_poly.pdbx_strand_id
1 'polypeptide(L)'
;MHCLDCAGIQMSTPASGVCSQCGAAVCAEHAVVSRQSLTCTRPVYRQVVVTPSARRVLCTTCAAAHAAYAACCPVGVPAGS
;
A
#
# COMPACT_ATOMS: atom_id res chain seq x y z
N MET A 1 17.09 2.16 -12.39
CA MET A 1 15.96 3.05 -12.00
C MET A 1 16.27 3.66 -10.64
N HIS A 2 16.02 4.96 -10.46
CA HIS A 2 16.33 5.71 -9.24
C HIS A 2 15.06 6.06 -8.46
N CYS A 3 15.20 6.25 -7.15
CA CYS A 3 14.08 6.63 -6.29
C CYS A 3 13.50 7.99 -6.71
N LEU A 4 12.19 8.03 -6.93
CA LEU A 4 11.47 9.24 -7.33
C LEU A 4 11.56 10.33 -6.25
N ASP A 5 11.35 9.97 -5.00
CA ASP A 5 11.39 10.93 -3.87
C ASP A 5 12.79 11.53 -3.68
N CYS A 6 13.86 10.71 -3.80
CA CYS A 6 15.24 11.21 -3.78
C CYS A 6 15.51 12.18 -4.95
N ALA A 7 14.99 11.89 -6.14
CA ALA A 7 15.18 12.77 -7.29
C ALA A 7 14.56 14.15 -7.07
N GLY A 8 13.45 14.24 -6.31
CA GLY A 8 12.81 15.50 -5.92
C GLY A 8 13.68 16.41 -5.05
N ILE A 9 14.67 15.85 -4.35
CA ILE A 9 15.67 16.59 -3.56
C ILE A 9 17.06 16.57 -4.20
N GLN A 10 17.13 16.36 -5.52
CA GLN A 10 18.36 16.31 -6.31
C GLN A 10 19.37 15.22 -5.86
N MET A 11 18.87 14.17 -5.19
CA MET A 11 19.65 12.98 -4.83
C MET A 11 19.37 11.83 -5.81
N SER A 12 20.39 11.00 -6.04
CA SER A 12 20.30 9.84 -6.93
C SER A 12 20.56 8.55 -6.16
N THR A 13 19.51 7.99 -5.57
CA THR A 13 19.58 6.73 -4.81
C THR A 13 19.00 5.59 -5.65
N PRO A 14 19.67 4.43 -5.76
CA PRO A 14 19.13 3.28 -6.47
C PRO A 14 17.82 2.81 -5.84
N ALA A 15 16.81 2.53 -6.66
CA ALA A 15 15.55 2.00 -6.18
C ALA A 15 15.66 0.51 -5.86
N SER A 16 15.03 0.09 -4.77
CA SER A 16 14.92 -1.31 -4.34
C SER A 16 13.57 -1.94 -4.70
N GLY A 17 12.60 -1.14 -5.14
CA GLY A 17 11.28 -1.62 -5.53
C GLY A 17 10.44 -0.58 -6.26
N VAL A 18 9.20 -0.97 -6.56
CA VAL A 18 8.20 -0.14 -7.24
C VAL A 18 6.96 -0.02 -6.37
N CYS A 19 6.46 1.20 -6.20
CA CYS A 19 5.19 1.46 -5.55
C CYS A 19 4.07 0.82 -6.37
N SER A 20 3.40 -0.17 -5.79
CA SER A 20 2.29 -0.90 -6.42
C SER A 20 1.05 -0.05 -6.74
N GLN A 21 1.00 1.21 -6.27
CA GLN A 21 -0.13 2.10 -6.49
C GLN A 21 0.11 3.15 -7.56
N CYS A 22 1.23 3.87 -7.52
CA CYS A 22 1.53 4.95 -8.46
C CYS A 22 2.64 4.59 -9.46
N GLY A 23 3.28 3.43 -9.33
CA GLY A 23 4.37 3.00 -10.22
C GLY A 23 5.72 3.67 -9.97
N ALA A 24 5.84 4.53 -8.95
CA ALA A 24 7.11 5.18 -8.62
C ALA A 24 8.18 4.17 -8.20
N ALA A 25 9.40 4.33 -8.71
CA ALA A 25 10.56 3.63 -8.20
C ALA A 25 10.94 4.21 -6.82
N VAL A 26 11.20 3.35 -5.82
CA VAL A 26 11.49 3.75 -4.43
C VAL A 26 12.70 3.02 -3.88
N CYS A 27 13.55 3.73 -3.13
CA CYS A 27 14.65 3.14 -2.36
C CYS A 27 14.15 2.58 -1.01
N ALA A 28 15.01 1.92 -0.24
CA ALA A 28 14.64 1.33 1.04
C ALA A 28 14.13 2.34 2.07
N GLU A 29 14.58 3.60 2.01
CA GLU A 29 14.13 4.67 2.92
C GLU A 29 12.75 5.21 2.54
N HIS A 30 12.46 5.32 1.24
CA HIS A 30 11.18 5.83 0.74
C HIS A 30 10.15 4.72 0.46
N ALA A 31 10.50 3.46 0.72
CA ALA A 31 9.62 2.32 0.57
C ALA A 31 8.98 1.95 1.92
N VAL A 32 7.65 1.90 1.94
CA VAL A 32 6.88 1.32 3.04
C VAL A 32 6.37 -0.04 2.59
N VAL A 33 6.76 -1.09 3.33
CA VAL A 33 6.30 -2.46 3.11
C VAL A 33 5.15 -2.75 4.07
N SER A 34 3.96 -2.99 3.53
CA SER A 34 2.77 -3.35 4.31
C SER A 34 2.26 -4.74 3.91
N ARG A 35 1.38 -5.29 4.75
CA ARG A 35 0.63 -6.51 4.45
C ARG A 35 -0.73 -6.13 3.88
N GLN A 36 -1.15 -6.84 2.85
CA GLN A 36 -2.48 -6.73 2.26
C GLN A 36 -3.20 -8.05 2.45
N SER A 37 -4.33 -8.02 3.17
CA SER A 37 -5.28 -9.13 3.20
C SER A 37 -5.99 -9.22 1.86
N LEU A 38 -5.95 -10.39 1.24
CA LEU A 38 -6.77 -10.68 0.06
C LEU A 38 -8.03 -11.41 0.52
N THR A 39 -9.14 -11.13 -0.14
CA THR A 39 -10.41 -11.84 0.07
C THR A 39 -10.78 -12.58 -1.20
N CYS A 40 -11.27 -13.81 -1.06
CA CYS A 40 -11.84 -14.58 -2.15
C CYS A 40 -13.29 -14.97 -1.81
N THR A 41 -14.16 -14.99 -2.82
CA THR A 41 -15.55 -15.47 -2.68
C THR A 41 -15.58 -16.98 -2.85
N ARG A 42 -16.02 -17.70 -1.80
CA ARG A 42 -16.21 -19.16 -1.83
C ARG A 42 -17.66 -19.51 -2.21
N PRO A 43 -17.96 -20.79 -2.54
CA PRO A 43 -19.34 -21.23 -2.73
C PRO A 43 -20.25 -20.75 -1.59
N VAL A 44 -21.50 -20.42 -1.92
CA VAL A 44 -22.45 -19.75 -1.00
C VAL A 44 -22.07 -18.29 -0.66
N TYR A 45 -21.48 -17.55 -1.62
CA TYR A 45 -21.24 -16.10 -1.55
C TYR A 45 -20.49 -15.60 -0.30
N ARG A 46 -19.72 -16.47 0.36
CA ARG A 46 -18.98 -16.10 1.56
C ARG A 46 -17.62 -15.52 1.18
N GLN A 47 -17.35 -14.28 1.60
CA GLN A 47 -15.99 -13.72 1.55
C GLN A 47 -15.13 -14.34 2.64
N VAL A 48 -13.96 -14.83 2.26
CA VAL A 48 -12.99 -15.43 3.18
C VAL A 48 -11.63 -14.76 2.98
N VAL A 49 -10.98 -14.39 4.09
CA VAL A 49 -9.61 -13.88 4.08
C VAL A 49 -8.65 -14.99 3.69
N VAL A 50 -7.79 -14.71 2.71
CA VAL A 50 -6.77 -15.64 2.22
C VAL A 50 -5.53 -15.54 3.10
N THR A 51 -4.97 -16.69 3.47
CA THR A 51 -3.69 -16.81 4.19
C THR A 51 -2.68 -17.59 3.33
N PRO A 52 -1.40 -17.19 3.30
CA PRO A 52 -0.81 -16.02 3.97
C PRO A 52 -1.20 -14.68 3.30
N SER A 53 -1.05 -13.57 4.05
CA SER A 53 -1.27 -12.21 3.52
C SER A 53 -0.28 -11.88 2.41
N ALA A 54 -0.73 -11.17 1.37
CA ALA A 54 0.17 -10.64 0.35
C ALA A 54 1.04 -9.51 0.93
N ARG A 55 2.24 -9.34 0.38
CA ARG A 55 3.09 -8.18 0.66
C ARG A 55 2.80 -7.09 -0.36
N ARG A 56 2.76 -5.83 0.10
CA ARG A 56 2.61 -4.65 -0.74
C ARG A 56 3.75 -3.67 -0.48
N VAL A 57 4.30 -3.11 -1.55
CA VAL A 57 5.27 -2.00 -1.49
C VAL A 57 4.56 -0.72 -1.93
N LEU A 58 4.70 0.33 -1.13
CA LEU A 58 4.19 1.68 -1.41
C LEU A 58 5.31 2.72 -1.20
N CYS A 59 5.26 3.84 -1.91
CA CYS A 59 6.02 5.02 -1.50
C CYS A 59 5.42 5.61 -0.22
N THR A 60 6.22 6.39 0.51
CA THR A 60 5.79 7.09 1.74
C THR A 60 4.50 7.92 1.52
N THR A 61 4.40 8.62 0.39
CA THR A 61 3.22 9.41 0.02
C THR A 61 1.95 8.56 -0.10
N CYS A 62 2.00 7.46 -0.88
CA CYS A 62 0.84 6.57 -1.00
C CYS A 62 0.54 5.86 0.32
N ALA A 63 1.55 5.48 1.10
CA ALA A 63 1.35 4.87 2.41
C ALA A 63 0.63 5.83 3.39
N ALA A 64 1.04 7.10 3.41
CA ALA A 64 0.38 8.14 4.21
C ALA A 64 -1.08 8.35 3.78
N ALA A 65 -1.36 8.35 2.48
CA ALA A 65 -2.74 8.45 1.97
C ALA A 65 -3.61 7.27 2.42
N HIS A 66 -3.09 6.04 2.40
CA HIS A 66 -3.79 4.85 2.94
C HIS A 66 -4.05 4.96 4.43
N ALA A 67 -3.07 5.42 5.21
CA ALA A 67 -3.22 5.61 6.65
C ALA A 67 -4.28 6.69 6.95
N ALA A 68 -4.26 7.81 6.24
CA ALA A 68 -5.26 8.88 6.37
C ALA A 68 -6.67 8.39 5.99
N TYR A 69 -6.80 7.62 4.91
CA TYR A 69 -8.08 7.03 4.50
C TYR A 69 -8.63 6.08 5.58
N ALA A 70 -7.78 5.19 6.12
CA ALA A 70 -8.18 4.27 7.19
C ALA A 70 -8.60 5.00 8.47
N ALA A 71 -7.97 6.14 8.78
CA ALA A 71 -8.35 6.98 9.91
C ALA A 71 -9.67 7.73 9.69
N CYS A 72 -9.94 8.18 8.45
CA CYS A 72 -11.17 8.88 8.08
C CYS A 72 -12.38 7.94 8.00
N CYS A 73 -12.20 6.76 7.40
CA CYS A 73 -13.25 5.75 7.17
C CYS A 73 -12.81 4.39 7.77
N PRO A 74 -12.88 4.22 9.10
CA PRO A 74 -12.55 2.93 9.71
C PRO A 74 -13.58 1.88 9.24
N VAL A 75 -13.09 0.80 8.64
CA VAL A 75 -13.93 -0.35 8.24
C VAL A 75 -14.62 -0.89 9.50
N GLY A 76 -15.93 -0.67 9.62
CA GLY A 76 -16.71 -1.11 10.78
C GLY A 76 -17.91 -0.25 11.19
N VAL A 77 -18.14 0.93 10.59
CA VAL A 77 -19.34 1.74 10.88
C VAL A 77 -20.39 1.50 9.78
N PRO A 78 -21.54 0.84 10.07
CA PRO A 78 -22.65 0.83 9.12
C PRO A 78 -23.16 2.26 8.96
N ALA A 79 -23.13 2.77 7.72
CA ALA A 79 -23.77 4.02 7.36
C ALA A 79 -25.29 3.82 7.38
N GLY A 80 -25.92 4.11 8.52
CA GLY A 80 -27.38 4.10 8.64
C GLY A 80 -27.87 3.92 10.08
N SER A 81 -28.21 5.03 10.72
CA SER A 81 -29.19 5.11 11.82
C SER A 81 -30.04 6.35 11.59
#